data_AF-A0A813QWX4-F1
#
_entry.id   AF-A0A813QWX4-F1
#
_cell.length_a   1.000
_cell.length_b   1.000
_cell.length_c   1.000
_cell.angle_alpha   90.00
_cell.angle_beta   90.00
_cell.angle_gamma   90.00
#
_symmetry.space_group_name_H-M   'P 1'
#
loop_
_entity.id
_entity.type
_entity.pdbx_description
1 polymer ?
#
loop_
_entity_poly.entity_id
_entity_poly.type
_entity_poly.pdbx_seq_one_letter_code
_entity_poly.pdbx_strand_id
1 'polypeptide(L)'
;MDSSSNVTIDDLVIDNAALYESIRKSLKRDPFEHYVNGVCGLFICLLGIISNALSFSILIRRTMHLSTYVYLAGLCLSDFTACLFLIPGYILDAYPVEVPDSELPRTYVYTKLLIIAGAISTTARALSVWLCVAFTIDRWIMICRPFVGPLYCTMKNARCVTLLIYIIGMFYAIPLMFEYEVHEERSLSEILNANVNKKIYRYKLSVLGSNSIFRWTYALINALGVYVIPLIVIAIFNRKLLISIRLLEKRSAEYNAPLPTKQVDF
;
A
#
# COMPACT_ATOMS: atom_id res chain seq x y z
N MET A 1 60.85 -19.04 17.64
CA MET A 1 60.04 -20.28 17.79
C MET A 1 58.73 -20.00 17.10
N ASP A 2 58.72 -20.16 15.78
CA ASP A 2 57.54 -19.91 14.94
C ASP A 2 56.74 -21.21 14.84
N SER A 3 55.56 -21.25 15.45
CA SER A 3 54.60 -22.34 15.22
C SER A 3 53.82 -22.03 13.95
N SER A 4 54.35 -22.46 12.80
CA SER A 4 53.58 -22.59 11.58
C SER A 4 52.56 -23.72 11.77
N SER A 5 51.36 -23.38 12.21
CA SER A 5 50.21 -24.27 12.24
C SER A 5 49.88 -24.68 10.81
N ASN A 6 50.24 -25.93 10.46
CA ASN A 6 49.89 -26.55 9.19
C ASN A 6 48.37 -26.69 9.11
N VAL A 7 47.73 -25.77 8.37
CA VAL A 7 46.31 -25.90 7.99
C VAL A 7 46.20 -27.12 7.08
N THR A 8 45.55 -28.17 7.56
CA THR A 8 45.37 -29.40 6.79
C THR A 8 44.35 -29.19 5.67
N ILE A 9 44.54 -29.87 4.53
CA ILE A 9 43.64 -29.77 3.35
C ILE A 9 42.20 -30.11 3.74
N ASP A 10 42.00 -31.03 4.69
CA ASP A 10 40.68 -31.38 5.21
C ASP A 10 40.02 -30.22 5.98
N ASP A 11 40.77 -29.43 6.75
CA ASP A 11 40.23 -28.24 7.42
C ASP A 11 39.81 -27.16 6.41
N LEU A 12 40.60 -26.96 5.36
CA LEU A 12 40.24 -26.07 4.24
C LEU A 12 39.01 -26.56 3.47
N VAL A 13 38.86 -27.87 3.27
CA VAL A 13 37.69 -28.46 2.58
C VAL A 13 36.43 -28.36 3.45
N ILE A 14 36.55 -28.61 4.76
CA ILE A 14 35.45 -28.53 5.72
C ILE A 14 35.00 -27.07 5.91
N ASP A 15 35.93 -26.12 6.02
CA ASP A 15 35.62 -24.70 6.17
C ASP A 15 34.94 -24.15 4.91
N ASN A 16 35.38 -24.58 3.73
CA ASN A 16 34.68 -24.30 2.48
C ASN A 16 33.28 -24.94 2.46
N ALA A 17 33.13 -26.22 2.80
CA ALA A 17 31.83 -26.89 2.79
C ALA A 17 30.81 -26.26 3.76
N ALA A 18 31.26 -25.88 4.96
CA ALA A 18 30.45 -25.15 5.94
C ALA A 18 30.10 -23.73 5.45
N LEU A 19 31.04 -23.03 4.80
CA LEU A 19 30.78 -21.76 4.13
C LEU A 19 29.77 -21.92 2.99
N TYR A 20 29.87 -22.97 2.18
CA TYR A 20 28.90 -23.31 1.12
C TYR A 20 27.51 -23.57 1.68
N GLU A 21 27.40 -24.30 2.77
CA GLU A 21 26.12 -24.61 3.39
C GLU A 21 25.50 -23.39 4.08
N SER A 22 26.31 -22.56 4.73
CA SER A 22 25.90 -21.27 5.28
C SER A 22 25.40 -20.31 4.20
N ILE A 23 26.16 -20.19 3.09
CA ILE A 23 25.78 -19.40 1.91
C ILE A 23 24.47 -19.93 1.35
N ARG A 24 24.37 -21.24 1.08
CA ARG A 24 23.14 -21.88 0.59
C ARG A 24 21.95 -21.65 1.50
N LYS A 25 22.13 -21.68 2.82
CA LYS A 25 21.07 -21.44 3.81
C LYS A 25 20.65 -19.97 3.88
N SER A 26 21.59 -19.03 3.74
CA SER A 26 21.31 -17.59 3.64
C SER A 26 20.64 -17.18 2.32
N LEU A 27 20.71 -18.04 1.30
CA LEU A 27 20.15 -17.84 -0.03
C LEU A 27 18.77 -18.47 -0.24
N LYS A 28 18.31 -19.32 0.69
CA LYS A 28 16.96 -19.88 0.62
C LYS A 28 15.96 -18.77 0.91
N ARG A 29 15.02 -18.60 -0.02
CA ARG A 29 13.91 -17.68 0.15
C ARG A 29 12.90 -18.26 1.15
N ASP A 30 12.26 -17.39 1.90
CA ASP A 30 11.22 -17.81 2.82
C ASP A 30 10.00 -18.28 2.03
N PRO A 31 9.49 -19.51 2.25
CA PRO A 31 8.31 -20.01 1.54
C PRO A 31 7.08 -19.14 1.82
N PHE A 32 7.06 -18.46 2.96
CA PHE A 32 6.02 -17.48 3.29
C PHE A 32 5.97 -16.33 2.27
N GLU A 33 7.12 -15.73 1.91
CA GLU A 33 7.17 -14.65 0.92
C GLU A 33 6.66 -15.13 -0.43
N HIS A 34 7.05 -16.35 -0.84
CA HIS A 34 6.63 -16.91 -2.10
C HIS A 34 5.11 -17.11 -2.19
N TYR A 35 4.53 -17.84 -1.24
CA TYR A 35 3.09 -18.16 -1.30
C TYR A 35 2.22 -16.96 -0.94
N VAL A 36 2.57 -16.20 0.10
CA VAL A 36 1.72 -15.11 0.60
C VAL A 36 1.93 -13.83 -0.19
N ASN A 37 3.16 -13.34 -0.31
CA ASN A 37 3.42 -12.09 -1.02
C ASN A 37 3.37 -12.30 -2.53
N GLY A 38 4.03 -13.35 -3.03
CA GLY A 38 4.04 -13.67 -4.45
C GLY A 38 2.68 -14.13 -4.96
N VAL A 39 2.29 -15.37 -4.66
CA VAL A 39 1.10 -15.99 -5.26
C VAL A 39 -0.20 -15.33 -4.83
N CYS A 40 -0.46 -15.21 -3.52
CA CYS A 40 -1.69 -14.56 -3.04
C CYS A 40 -1.72 -13.06 -3.35
N GLY A 41 -0.59 -12.36 -3.19
CA GLY A 41 -0.50 -10.93 -3.52
C GLY A 41 -0.80 -10.62 -4.99
N LEU A 42 -0.27 -11.43 -5.93
CA LEU A 42 -0.60 -11.28 -7.35
C LEU A 42 -2.09 -11.48 -7.62
N PHE A 43 -2.69 -12.53 -7.06
CA PHE A 43 -4.11 -12.80 -7.23
C PHE A 43 -4.98 -11.64 -6.73
N ILE A 44 -4.66 -11.11 -5.54
CA ILE A 44 -5.36 -9.95 -4.97
C ILE A 44 -5.17 -8.71 -5.85
N CYS A 45 -3.97 -8.46 -6.36
CA CYS A 45 -3.72 -7.32 -7.26
C CYS A 45 -4.51 -7.42 -8.56
N LEU A 46 -4.60 -8.60 -9.18
CA LEU A 46 -5.38 -8.80 -10.40
C LEU A 46 -6.86 -8.54 -10.16
N LEU A 47 -7.42 -9.09 -9.08
CA LEU A 47 -8.79 -8.80 -8.68
C LEU A 47 -8.99 -7.31 -8.41
N GLY A 48 -8.05 -6.69 -7.68
CA GLY A 48 -8.09 -5.27 -7.36
C GLY A 48 -8.07 -4.37 -8.59
N ILE A 49 -7.27 -4.70 -9.61
CA ILE A 49 -7.25 -3.98 -10.89
C ILE A 49 -8.61 -4.07 -11.57
N ILE A 50 -9.16 -5.28 -11.70
CA ILE A 50 -10.44 -5.51 -12.39
C ILE A 50 -11.58 -4.81 -11.64
N SER A 51 -11.69 -5.01 -10.32
CA SER A 51 -12.77 -4.46 -9.52
C SER A 51 -12.74 -2.94 -9.52
N ASN A 52 -11.58 -2.33 -9.30
CA ASN A 52 -11.46 -0.88 -9.25
C ASN A 52 -11.67 -0.22 -10.62
N ALA A 53 -11.22 -0.86 -11.71
CA ALA A 53 -11.48 -0.36 -13.06
C ALA A 53 -12.98 -0.36 -13.39
N LEU A 54 -13.69 -1.43 -13.03
CA LEU A 54 -15.14 -1.52 -13.22
C LEU A 54 -15.88 -0.49 -12.36
N SER A 55 -15.55 -0.38 -11.08
CA SER A 55 -16.14 0.60 -10.17
C SER A 55 -15.92 2.03 -10.65
N PHE A 56 -14.69 2.36 -11.07
CA PHE A 56 -14.38 3.66 -11.66
C PHE A 56 -15.23 3.96 -12.91
N SER A 57 -15.33 2.98 -13.82
CA SER A 57 -16.10 3.11 -15.06
C SER A 57 -17.60 3.32 -14.81
N ILE A 58 -18.13 2.78 -13.73
CA ILE A 58 -19.51 3.00 -13.31
C ILE A 58 -19.67 4.40 -12.70
N LEU A 59 -18.75 4.81 -11.82
CA LEU A 59 -18.84 6.05 -11.05
C LEU A 59 -18.64 7.31 -11.90
N ILE A 60 -17.90 7.23 -13.01
CA ILE A 60 -17.69 8.37 -13.91
C ILE A 60 -18.88 8.63 -14.84
N ARG A 61 -19.89 7.75 -14.86
CA ARG A 61 -21.08 7.94 -15.71
C ARG A 61 -21.83 9.21 -15.32
N ARG A 62 -22.26 9.97 -16.33
CA ARG A 62 -22.84 11.32 -16.20
C ARG A 62 -24.09 11.39 -15.31
N THR A 63 -24.75 10.27 -15.03
CA THR A 63 -25.94 10.19 -14.17
C THR A 63 -25.64 10.33 -12.67
N MET A 64 -24.38 10.21 -12.27
CA MET A 64 -23.94 10.21 -10.87
C MET A 64 -23.49 11.61 -10.44
N HIS A 65 -24.42 12.45 -9.95
CA HIS A 65 -24.19 13.87 -9.66
C HIS A 65 -23.82 14.22 -8.20
N LEU A 66 -23.54 13.24 -7.34
CA LEU A 66 -23.17 13.49 -5.93
C LEU A 66 -21.66 13.78 -5.76
N SER A 67 -21.33 14.69 -4.85
CA SER A 67 -19.95 14.94 -4.36
C SER A 67 -19.25 13.63 -3.97
N THR A 68 -20.00 12.75 -3.32
CA THR A 68 -19.59 11.43 -2.86
C THR A 68 -18.97 10.56 -3.97
N TYR A 69 -19.54 10.61 -5.18
CA TYR A 69 -19.04 9.80 -6.30
C TYR A 69 -17.69 10.27 -6.82
N VAL A 70 -17.34 11.54 -6.63
CA VAL A 70 -16.01 12.06 -6.97
C VAL A 70 -14.95 11.43 -6.08
N TYR A 71 -15.17 11.36 -4.77
CA TYR A 71 -14.23 10.74 -3.84
C TYR A 71 -14.11 9.23 -4.09
N LEU A 72 -15.23 8.54 -4.33
CA LEU A 72 -15.22 7.11 -4.66
C LEU A 72 -14.49 6.81 -5.98
N ALA A 73 -14.65 7.67 -6.99
CA ALA A 73 -13.92 7.54 -8.24
C ALA A 73 -12.41 7.74 -8.04
N GLY A 74 -12.00 8.76 -7.28
CA GLY A 74 -10.59 8.94 -6.89
C GLY A 74 -10.04 7.74 -6.11
N LEU A 75 -10.84 7.17 -5.21
CA LEU A 75 -10.45 6.00 -4.43
C LEU A 75 -10.20 4.80 -5.35
N CYS A 76 -11.12 4.52 -6.28
CA CYS A 76 -10.95 3.45 -7.27
C CYS A 76 -9.68 3.67 -8.13
N LEU A 77 -9.42 4.90 -8.57
CA LEU A 77 -8.22 5.22 -9.35
C LEU A 77 -6.93 4.99 -8.55
N SER A 78 -6.94 5.35 -7.26
CA SER A 78 -5.81 5.17 -6.35
C SER A 78 -5.54 3.69 -6.07
N ASP A 79 -6.57 2.90 -5.79
CA ASP A 79 -6.45 1.45 -5.54
C ASP A 79 -6.05 0.67 -6.80
N PHE A 80 -6.58 1.06 -7.97
CA PHE A 80 -6.14 0.54 -9.26
C PHE A 80 -4.64 0.78 -9.46
N THR A 81 -4.19 2.01 -9.22
CA THR A 81 -2.78 2.40 -9.35
C THR A 81 -1.91 1.62 -8.36
N ALA A 82 -2.33 1.50 -7.10
CA ALA A 82 -1.60 0.72 -6.10
C ALA A 82 -1.40 -0.73 -6.57
N CYS A 83 -2.46 -1.39 -7.03
CA CYS A 83 -2.40 -2.78 -7.47
C CYS A 83 -1.51 -2.94 -8.71
N LEU A 84 -1.61 -2.02 -9.69
CA LEU A 84 -0.82 -2.06 -10.91
C LEU A 84 0.69 -1.98 -10.62
N PHE A 85 1.10 -1.07 -9.73
CA PHE A 85 2.51 -0.87 -9.40
C PHE A 85 3.06 -1.87 -8.36
N LEU A 86 2.22 -2.67 -7.71
CA LEU A 86 2.67 -3.79 -6.86
C LEU A 86 3.03 -5.06 -7.66
N ILE A 87 2.47 -5.24 -8.86
CA ILE A 87 2.67 -6.45 -9.68
C ILE A 87 4.16 -6.79 -9.88
N PRO A 88 5.06 -5.86 -10.26
CA PRO A 88 6.46 -6.20 -10.48
C PRO A 88 7.13 -6.81 -9.23
N GLY A 89 6.82 -6.29 -8.04
CA GLY A 89 7.34 -6.82 -6.78
C GLY A 89 6.82 -8.22 -6.50
N TYR A 90 5.51 -8.43 -6.62
CA TYR A 90 4.93 -9.76 -6.36
C TYR A 90 5.29 -10.81 -7.41
N ILE A 91 5.56 -10.43 -8.67
CA ILE A 91 6.15 -11.35 -9.66
C ILE A 91 7.50 -11.85 -9.17
N LEU A 92 8.33 -10.95 -8.63
CA LEU A 92 9.63 -11.32 -8.10
C LEU A 92 9.48 -12.25 -6.89
N ASP A 93 8.52 -11.98 -6.02
CA ASP A 93 8.23 -12.83 -4.85
C ASP A 93 7.66 -14.19 -5.23
N ALA A 94 6.90 -14.28 -6.32
CA ALA A 94 6.35 -15.52 -6.84
C ALA A 94 7.36 -16.43 -7.57
N TYR A 95 8.64 -16.05 -7.68
CA TYR A 95 9.67 -16.96 -8.22
C TYR A 95 9.81 -18.20 -7.34
N PRO A 96 10.04 -19.40 -7.92
CA PRO A 96 10.12 -20.65 -7.16
C PRO A 96 11.11 -20.56 -6.01
N VAL A 97 10.74 -21.12 -4.85
CA VAL A 97 11.53 -21.07 -3.60
C VAL A 97 12.91 -21.73 -3.77
N GLU A 98 13.01 -22.67 -4.71
CA GLU A 98 14.24 -23.38 -5.04
C GLU A 98 15.24 -22.49 -5.77
N VAL A 99 14.78 -21.41 -6.41
CA VAL A 99 15.67 -20.46 -7.09
C VAL A 99 16.32 -19.56 -6.04
N PRO A 100 17.66 -19.61 -5.90
CA PRO A 100 18.36 -18.77 -4.96
C PRO A 100 18.12 -17.29 -5.27
N ASP A 101 18.09 -16.50 -4.23
CA ASP A 101 17.83 -15.06 -4.31
C ASP A 101 18.84 -14.31 -5.20
N SER A 102 20.08 -14.82 -5.32
CA SER A 102 21.13 -14.32 -6.22
C SER A 102 20.96 -14.69 -7.68
N GLU A 103 20.04 -15.58 -8.01
CA GLU A 103 19.79 -16.03 -9.38
C GLU A 103 18.56 -15.38 -10.01
N LEU A 104 17.80 -14.61 -9.21
CA LEU A 104 16.66 -13.84 -9.67
C LEU A 104 17.06 -12.87 -10.80
N PRO A 105 16.18 -12.63 -11.78
CA PRO A 105 16.47 -11.78 -12.94
C PRO A 105 16.39 -10.28 -12.59
N ARG A 106 17.19 -9.84 -11.61
CA ARG A 106 17.26 -8.44 -11.19
C ARG A 106 18.27 -7.68 -12.04
N THR A 107 17.80 -7.12 -13.15
CA THR A 107 18.59 -6.14 -13.92
C THR A 107 18.59 -4.79 -13.21
N TYR A 108 19.53 -3.90 -13.56
CA TYR A 108 19.55 -2.53 -13.06
C TYR A 108 18.20 -1.82 -13.32
N VAL A 109 17.69 -1.94 -14.55
CA VAL A 109 16.41 -1.34 -14.97
C VAL A 109 15.25 -1.89 -14.15
N TYR A 110 15.18 -3.21 -13.98
CA TYR A 110 14.12 -3.84 -13.21
C TYR A 110 14.18 -3.44 -11.72
N THR A 111 15.37 -3.39 -11.13
CA THR A 111 15.54 -2.96 -9.73
C THR A 111 15.13 -1.51 -9.54
N LYS A 112 15.49 -0.62 -10.47
CA LYS A 112 15.06 0.77 -10.46
C LYS A 112 13.55 0.91 -10.62
N LEU A 113 12.94 0.07 -11.46
CA LEU A 113 11.48 0.00 -11.60
C LEU A 113 10.82 -0.38 -10.27
N LEU A 114 11.35 -1.36 -9.53
CA LEU A 114 10.80 -1.76 -8.22
C LEU A 114 10.79 -0.62 -7.21
N ILE A 115 11.87 0.18 -7.14
CA ILE A 115 11.95 1.34 -6.23
C ILE A 115 10.85 2.35 -6.57
N ILE A 116 10.75 2.73 -7.85
CA ILE A 116 9.76 3.71 -8.31
C ILE A 116 8.33 3.18 -8.13
N ALA A 117 8.09 1.93 -8.49
CA ALA A 117 6.79 1.29 -8.37
C ALA A 117 6.37 1.11 -6.90
N GLY A 118 7.33 0.81 -6.01
CA GLY A 118 7.11 0.78 -4.56
C GLY A 118 6.70 2.14 -4.00
N ALA A 119 7.38 3.22 -4.40
CA ALA A 119 7.03 4.58 -4.00
C ALA A 119 5.64 5.00 -4.50
N ILE A 120 5.33 4.71 -5.77
CA ILE A 120 4.02 5.02 -6.38
C ILE A 120 2.91 4.22 -5.68
N SER A 121 3.08 2.91 -5.49
CA SER A 121 2.05 2.07 -4.86
C SER A 121 1.80 2.47 -3.40
N THR A 122 2.85 2.76 -2.63
CA THR A 122 2.74 3.25 -1.25
C THR A 122 1.97 4.56 -1.19
N THR A 123 2.28 5.50 -2.10
CA THR A 123 1.58 6.77 -2.21
C THR A 123 0.12 6.58 -2.60
N ALA A 124 -0.18 5.73 -3.58
CA ALA A 124 -1.54 5.47 -4.01
C ALA A 124 -2.40 4.87 -2.88
N ARG A 125 -1.84 3.98 -2.07
CA ARG A 125 -2.52 3.46 -0.87
C ARG A 125 -2.82 4.56 0.15
N ALA A 126 -1.87 5.47 0.40
CA ALA A 126 -2.10 6.61 1.29
C ALA A 126 -3.19 7.54 0.75
N LEU A 127 -3.21 7.78 -0.57
CA LEU A 127 -4.27 8.55 -1.23
C LEU A 127 -5.65 7.94 -1.02
N SER A 128 -5.79 6.62 -1.21
CA SER A 128 -7.06 5.91 -0.96
C SER A 128 -7.58 6.12 0.46
N VAL A 129 -6.68 6.11 1.45
CA VAL A 129 -7.04 6.36 2.86
C VAL A 129 -7.56 7.78 3.07
N TRP A 130 -6.86 8.79 2.55
CA TRP A 130 -7.29 10.19 2.69
C TRP A 130 -8.56 10.51 1.90
N LEU A 131 -8.77 9.86 0.76
CA LEU A 131 -10.03 9.94 0.02
C LEU A 131 -11.19 9.28 0.78
N CYS A 132 -10.94 8.19 1.50
CA CYS A 132 -11.92 7.57 2.39
C CYS A 132 -12.29 8.51 3.55
N VAL A 133 -11.31 9.19 4.15
CA VAL A 133 -11.54 10.22 5.17
C VAL A 133 -12.42 11.34 4.61
N ALA A 134 -12.07 11.89 3.44
CA ALA A 134 -12.84 12.96 2.79
C ALA A 134 -14.27 12.53 2.47
N PHE A 135 -14.46 11.33 1.90
CA PHE A 135 -15.77 10.71 1.66
C PHE A 135 -16.60 10.62 2.95
N THR A 136 -15.98 10.18 4.05
CA THR A 136 -16.66 9.98 5.33
C THR A 136 -17.13 11.32 5.91
N ILE A 137 -16.27 12.35 5.84
CA ILE A 137 -16.61 13.70 6.28
C ILE A 137 -17.72 14.29 5.41
N ASP A 138 -17.62 14.20 4.09
CA ASP A 138 -18.64 14.69 3.14
C ASP A 138 -20.02 14.08 3.44
N ARG A 139 -20.07 12.75 3.62
CA ARG A 139 -21.31 12.04 3.95
C ARG A 139 -21.86 12.42 5.32
N TRP A 140 -20.99 12.63 6.30
CA TRP A 140 -21.40 13.11 7.62
C TRP A 140 -22.00 14.51 7.56
N ILE A 141 -21.37 15.45 6.84
CA ILE A 141 -21.90 16.82 6.67
C ILE A 141 -23.25 16.79 5.97
N MET A 142 -23.36 16.06 4.86
CA MET A 142 -24.60 15.96 4.07
C MET A 142 -25.78 15.47 4.91
N ILE A 143 -25.57 14.46 5.77
CA ILE A 143 -26.64 13.84 6.56
C ILE A 143 -26.92 14.61 7.86
N CYS A 144 -25.88 15.03 8.59
CA CYS A 144 -26.05 15.63 9.90
C CYS A 144 -26.37 17.13 9.84
N ARG A 145 -26.11 17.78 8.70
CA ARG A 145 -26.30 19.23 8.51
C ARG A 145 -27.11 19.49 7.24
N PRO A 146 -28.41 19.14 7.17
CA PRO A 146 -29.20 19.16 5.93
C PRO A 146 -29.29 20.53 5.22
N PHE A 147 -29.24 21.64 5.96
CA PHE A 147 -29.25 22.99 5.37
C PHE A 147 -27.88 23.43 4.81
N VAL A 148 -26.80 22.89 5.38
CA VAL A 148 -25.42 23.27 5.07
C VAL A 148 -24.79 22.28 4.08
N GLY A 149 -25.18 21.02 4.15
CA GLY A 149 -24.70 19.91 3.32
C GLY A 149 -24.67 20.25 1.83
N PRO A 150 -25.79 20.66 1.22
CA PRO A 150 -25.83 21.01 -0.20
C PRO A 150 -24.91 22.17 -0.60
N LEU A 151 -24.56 23.08 0.31
CA LEU A 151 -23.66 24.21 0.05
C LEU A 151 -22.19 23.78 0.02
N TYR A 152 -21.79 22.86 0.91
CA TYR A 152 -20.39 22.43 1.05
C TYR A 152 -20.08 21.15 0.26
N CYS A 153 -21.00 20.18 0.24
CA CYS A 153 -20.86 18.88 -0.40
C CYS A 153 -21.26 18.95 -1.89
N THR A 154 -20.62 19.86 -2.63
CA THR A 154 -20.83 20.03 -4.07
C THR A 154 -19.77 19.26 -4.86
N MET A 155 -20.09 18.85 -6.10
CA MET A 155 -19.11 18.20 -6.99
C MET A 155 -17.87 19.07 -7.23
N LYS A 156 -18.02 20.40 -7.32
CA LYS A 156 -16.91 21.33 -7.52
C LYS A 156 -15.94 21.28 -6.34
N ASN A 157 -16.47 21.36 -5.12
CA ASN A 157 -15.66 21.27 -3.90
C ASN A 157 -15.01 19.90 -3.78
N ALA A 158 -15.76 18.82 -4.03
CA ALA A 158 -15.23 17.46 -3.97
C ALA A 158 -14.08 17.23 -4.97
N ARG A 159 -14.18 17.77 -6.19
CA ARG A 159 -13.08 17.74 -7.18
C ARG A 159 -11.86 18.52 -6.70
N CYS A 160 -12.06 19.70 -6.12
CA CYS A 160 -10.99 20.51 -5.56
C CYS A 160 -10.27 19.79 -4.40
N VAL A 161 -11.02 19.24 -3.45
CA VAL A 161 -10.48 18.46 -2.32
C VAL A 161 -9.74 17.22 -2.83
N THR A 162 -10.34 16.49 -3.77
CA THR A 162 -9.70 15.31 -4.38
C THR A 162 -8.37 15.71 -5.03
N LEU A 163 -8.34 16.75 -5.86
CA LEU A 163 -7.13 17.24 -6.50
C LEU A 163 -6.06 17.65 -5.48
N LEU A 164 -6.46 18.35 -4.41
CA LEU A 164 -5.55 18.73 -3.33
C LEU A 164 -4.93 17.50 -2.65
N ILE A 165 -5.72 16.47 -2.38
CA ILE A 165 -5.23 15.21 -1.80
C ILE A 165 -4.19 14.56 -2.73
N TYR A 166 -4.46 14.50 -4.05
CA TYR A 166 -3.49 13.99 -5.03
C TYR A 166 -2.19 14.82 -5.06
N ILE A 167 -2.28 16.15 -5.01
CA ILE A 167 -1.11 17.04 -4.97
C ILE A 167 -0.28 16.79 -3.71
N ILE A 168 -0.92 16.71 -2.54
CA ILE A 168 -0.22 16.39 -1.28
C ILE A 168 0.43 15.01 -1.36
N GLY A 169 -0.26 14.02 -1.95
CA GLY A 169 0.31 12.70 -2.19
C GLY A 169 1.55 12.71 -3.10
N MET A 170 1.57 13.55 -4.14
CA MET A 170 2.77 13.69 -4.97
C MET A 170 3.97 14.20 -4.18
N PHE A 171 3.78 15.19 -3.29
CA PHE A 171 4.86 15.65 -2.42
C PHE A 171 5.31 14.58 -1.42
N TYR A 172 4.35 13.80 -0.91
CA TYR A 172 4.63 12.65 -0.05
C TYR A 172 5.43 11.54 -0.75
N ALA A 173 5.26 11.37 -2.07
CA ALA A 173 6.00 10.39 -2.86
C ALA A 173 7.49 10.73 -3.05
N ILE A 174 7.85 12.01 -3.02
CA ILE A 174 9.22 12.48 -3.28
C ILE A 174 10.24 11.78 -2.36
N PRO A 175 10.12 11.82 -1.01
CA PRO A 175 11.09 11.18 -0.14
C PRO A 175 11.18 9.66 -0.33
N LEU A 176 10.07 8.99 -0.69
CA LEU A 176 10.03 7.54 -0.96
C LEU A 176 10.90 7.15 -2.16
N MET A 177 10.94 7.98 -3.19
CA MET A 177 11.74 7.70 -4.40
C MET A 177 13.24 7.75 -4.14
N PHE A 178 13.67 8.48 -3.10
CA PHE A 178 15.08 8.62 -2.71
C PHE A 178 15.45 7.77 -1.49
N GLU A 179 14.53 6.95 -0.96
CA GLU A 179 14.81 6.08 0.19
C GLU A 179 15.77 4.94 -0.16
N TYR A 180 15.70 4.46 -1.41
CA TYR A 180 16.48 3.33 -1.89
C TYR A 180 17.35 3.68 -3.10
N GLU A 181 18.52 3.05 -3.18
CA GLU A 181 19.46 3.14 -4.29
C GLU A 181 19.77 1.74 -4.83
N VAL A 182 20.13 1.68 -6.12
CA VAL A 182 20.48 0.41 -6.78
C VAL A 182 21.96 0.13 -6.57
N HIS A 183 22.27 -1.02 -5.99
CA HIS A 183 23.62 -1.52 -5.80
C HIS A 183 23.89 -2.74 -6.66
N GLU A 184 25.08 -2.79 -7.24
CA GLU A 184 25.61 -3.96 -7.94
C GLU A 184 26.21 -4.94 -6.93
N GLU A 185 25.86 -6.21 -7.07
CA GLU A 185 26.42 -7.32 -6.32
C GLU A 185 26.87 -8.43 -7.29
N ARG A 186 27.90 -9.19 -6.90
CA ARG A 186 28.32 -10.38 -7.65
C ARG A 186 27.31 -11.50 -7.41
N SER A 187 26.91 -12.20 -8.47
CA SER A 187 26.04 -13.36 -8.31
C SER A 187 26.78 -14.51 -7.61
N LEU A 188 26.03 -15.42 -6.99
CA LEU A 188 26.62 -16.63 -6.43
C LEU A 188 27.36 -17.44 -7.52
N SER A 189 26.80 -17.50 -8.73
CA SER A 189 27.46 -18.17 -9.86
C SER A 189 28.83 -17.57 -10.22
N GLU A 190 29.02 -16.26 -10.07
CA GLU A 190 30.32 -15.59 -10.27
C GLU A 190 31.30 -15.86 -9.12
N ILE A 191 30.80 -15.89 -7.87
CA ILE A 191 31.62 -16.20 -6.68
C ILE A 191 32.13 -17.65 -6.76
N LEU A 192 31.29 -18.58 -7.21
CA LEU A 192 31.62 -20.00 -7.28
C LEU A 192 32.38 -20.37 -8.56
N ASN A 193 32.14 -19.68 -9.67
CA ASN A 193 32.81 -19.90 -10.94
C ASN A 193 33.29 -18.57 -11.53
N ALA A 194 34.59 -18.30 -11.42
CA ALA A 194 35.22 -17.07 -11.92
C ALA A 194 35.07 -16.85 -13.45
N ASN A 195 34.64 -17.86 -14.20
CA ASN A 195 34.36 -17.77 -15.63
C ASN A 195 32.94 -17.26 -15.96
N VAL A 196 32.08 -17.07 -14.96
CA VAL A 196 30.72 -16.54 -15.14
C VAL A 196 30.69 -15.09 -14.67
N ASN A 197 30.62 -14.15 -15.61
CA ASN A 197 30.48 -12.72 -15.28
C ASN A 197 29.00 -12.33 -15.24
N LYS A 198 28.28 -12.82 -14.21
CA LYS A 198 26.86 -12.52 -14.01
C LYS A 198 26.70 -11.58 -12.81
N LYS A 199 26.31 -10.34 -13.09
CA LYS A 199 26.02 -9.30 -12.10
C LYS A 199 24.55 -9.31 -11.71
N ILE A 200 24.26 -9.05 -10.44
CA ILE A 200 22.91 -8.84 -9.93
C ILE A 200 22.76 -7.45 -9.33
N TYR A 201 21.55 -6.91 -9.37
CA TYR A 201 21.24 -5.60 -8.83
C TYR A 201 20.22 -5.73 -7.70
N ARG A 202 20.52 -5.11 -6.55
CA ARG A 202 19.60 -5.05 -5.39
C ARG A 202 19.37 -3.60 -5.00
N TYR A 203 18.17 -3.32 -4.49
CA TYR A 203 17.94 -2.03 -3.84
C TYR A 203 18.42 -2.09 -2.39
N LYS A 204 19.16 -1.09 -1.95
CA LYS A 204 19.57 -0.90 -0.54
C LYS A 204 19.18 0.51 -0.10
N LEU A 205 19.16 0.74 1.20
CA LEU A 205 18.87 2.08 1.72
C LEU A 205 19.93 3.06 1.20
N SER A 206 19.47 4.20 0.70
CA SER A 206 20.32 5.30 0.26
C SER A 206 21.02 5.98 1.44
N VAL A 207 21.90 6.95 1.16
CA VAL A 207 22.48 7.82 2.21
C VAL A 207 21.38 8.53 3.01
N LEU A 208 20.28 8.91 2.33
CA LEU A 208 19.11 9.52 2.97
C LEU A 208 18.33 8.49 3.81
N GLY A 209 18.05 7.31 3.26
CA GLY A 209 17.29 6.25 3.94
C GLY A 209 18.03 5.67 5.15
N SER A 210 19.34 5.53 5.07
CA SER A 210 20.20 5.04 6.16
C SER A 210 20.32 6.02 7.33
N ASN A 211 20.00 7.30 7.13
CA ASN A 211 19.98 8.28 8.20
C ASN A 211 18.85 7.97 9.19
N SER A 212 19.24 7.69 10.44
CA SER A 212 18.30 7.31 11.50
C SER A 212 17.25 8.40 11.78
N ILE A 213 17.64 9.68 11.75
CA ILE A 213 16.72 10.80 12.01
C ILE A 213 15.66 10.87 10.91
N PHE A 214 16.09 10.77 9.64
CA PHE A 214 15.18 10.76 8.51
C PHE A 214 14.20 9.59 8.60
N ARG A 215 14.71 8.37 8.84
CA ARG A 215 13.90 7.15 8.93
C ARG A 215 12.87 7.22 10.04
N TRP A 216 13.25 7.66 11.24
CA TRP A 216 12.31 7.81 12.36
C TRP A 216 11.28 8.90 12.12
N THR A 217 11.69 10.04 11.56
CA THR A 217 10.78 11.13 11.23
C THR A 217 9.77 10.69 10.18
N TYR A 218 10.23 10.02 9.13
CA TYR A 218 9.39 9.51 8.07
C TYR A 218 8.44 8.40 8.56
N ALA A 219 8.95 7.47 9.37
CA ALA A 219 8.14 6.44 10.01
C ALA A 219 7.05 7.03 10.91
N LEU A 220 7.35 8.09 11.67
CA LEU A 220 6.37 8.79 12.49
C LEU A 220 5.30 9.48 11.65
N ILE A 221 5.70 10.20 10.60
CA ILE A 221 4.76 10.85 9.66
C ILE A 221 3.84 9.80 9.03
N ASN A 222 4.36 8.64 8.64
CA ASN A 222 3.56 7.55 8.08
C ASN A 222 2.61 6.94 9.12
N ALA A 223 3.15 6.58 10.29
CA ALA A 223 2.37 6.01 11.38
C ALA A 223 1.17 6.90 11.74
N LEU A 224 1.41 8.20 11.90
CA LEU A 224 0.37 9.16 12.26
C LEU A 224 -0.52 9.51 11.07
N GLY A 225 0.06 9.94 9.97
CA GLY A 225 -0.65 10.53 8.84
C GLY A 225 -1.39 9.53 7.96
N VAL A 226 -0.92 8.28 7.85
CA VAL A 226 -1.55 7.26 7.00
C VAL A 226 -2.39 6.29 7.82
N TYR A 227 -2.03 6.01 9.07
CA TYR A 227 -2.73 5.00 9.88
C TYR A 227 -3.53 5.63 11.02
N VAL A 228 -2.87 6.24 12.01
CA VAL A 228 -3.54 6.62 13.27
C VAL A 228 -4.59 7.72 13.08
N ILE A 229 -4.22 8.84 12.45
CA ILE A 229 -5.13 9.98 12.26
C ILE A 229 -6.32 9.59 11.38
N PRO A 230 -6.14 8.98 10.19
CA PRO A 230 -7.27 8.57 9.36
C PRO A 230 -8.21 7.60 10.08
N LEU A 231 -7.68 6.62 10.81
CA LEU A 231 -8.51 5.65 11.55
C LEU A 231 -9.36 6.33 12.62
N ILE A 232 -8.77 7.22 13.42
CA ILE A 232 -9.49 7.97 14.46
C ILE A 232 -10.59 8.81 13.83
N VAL A 233 -10.27 9.54 12.76
CA VAL A 233 -11.22 10.40 12.05
C VAL A 233 -12.38 9.58 11.48
N ILE A 234 -12.09 8.50 10.75
CA ILE A 234 -13.11 7.61 10.17
C ILE A 234 -13.98 7.02 11.28
N ALA A 235 -13.41 6.54 12.38
CA ALA A 235 -14.15 5.95 13.48
C ALA A 235 -15.10 6.97 14.15
N ILE A 236 -14.62 8.19 14.42
CA ILE A 236 -15.43 9.25 15.03
C ILE A 236 -16.60 9.64 14.11
N PHE A 237 -16.33 9.87 12.82
CA PHE A 237 -17.36 10.30 11.89
C PHE A 237 -18.35 9.19 11.54
N ASN A 238 -17.90 7.93 11.39
CA ASN A 238 -18.80 6.80 11.21
C ASN A 238 -19.68 6.56 12.43
N ARG A 239 -19.16 6.74 13.65
CA ARG A 239 -19.97 6.69 14.88
C ARG A 239 -21.05 7.77 14.88
N LYS A 240 -20.69 9.02 14.56
CA LYS A 240 -21.65 10.13 14.48
C LYS A 240 -22.70 9.88 13.40
N LEU A 241 -22.29 9.40 12.24
CA LEU A 241 -23.16 9.05 11.14
C LEU A 241 -24.19 7.99 11.55
N LEU A 242 -23.74 6.90 12.19
CA LEU A 242 -24.60 5.81 12.64
C LEU A 242 -25.67 6.29 13.65
N ILE A 243 -25.27 7.14 14.61
CA ILE A 243 -26.20 7.70 15.58
C ILE A 243 -27.26 8.56 14.87
N SER A 244 -26.85 9.42 13.95
CA SER A 244 -27.77 10.27 13.20
C SER A 244 -28.78 9.46 12.38
N ILE A 245 -28.36 8.38 11.72
CA ILE A 245 -29.26 7.50 10.95
C ILE A 245 -30.31 6.86 11.87
N ARG A 246 -29.89 6.29 13.00
CA ARG A 246 -30.81 5.66 13.97
C ARG A 246 -31.82 6.65 14.54
N LEU A 247 -31.40 7.90 14.78
CA LEU A 247 -32.30 8.95 15.24
C LEU A 247 -33.34 9.34 14.18
N LEU A 248 -32.96 9.36 12.91
CA LEU A 248 -33.88 9.63 11.81
C LEU A 248 -34.89 8.49 11.63
N GLU A 249 -34.45 7.23 11.72
CA GLU A 249 -35.34 6.06 11.68
C GLU A 249 -36.36 6.10 12.83
N LYS A 250 -35.91 6.40 14.06
CA LYS A 250 -36.81 6.52 15.21
C LYS A 250 -37.86 7.61 15.02
N ARG A 251 -37.46 8.80 14.54
CA ARG A 251 -38.39 9.90 14.25
C ARG A 251 -39.38 9.55 13.12
N SER A 252 -38.92 8.85 12.10
CA SER A 252 -39.80 8.36 11.02
C SER A 252 -40.81 7.33 11.54
N ALA A 253 -40.41 6.47 12.47
CA ALA A 253 -41.31 5.51 13.10
C ALA A 253 -42.35 6.21 14.01
N GLU A 254 -41.94 7.23 14.76
CA GLU A 254 -42.85 8.05 15.58
C GLU A 254 -43.88 8.81 14.73
N TYR A 255 -43.46 9.37 13.58
CA TYR A 255 -44.37 10.05 12.65
C TYR A 255 -45.35 9.10 11.95
N ASN A 256 -44.91 7.88 11.64
CA ASN A 256 -45.73 6.86 10.96
C ASN A 256 -46.57 6.01 11.95
N ALA A 257 -46.49 6.28 13.25
CA ALA A 257 -47.30 5.56 14.24
C ALA A 257 -48.78 5.98 14.09
N PRO A 258 -49.73 5.02 14.08
CA PRO A 258 -51.15 5.34 13.98
C PRO A 258 -51.60 6.18 15.17
N LEU A 259 -52.34 7.27 14.90
CA LEU A 259 -52.91 8.13 15.94
C LEU A 259 -53.79 7.30 16.89
N PRO A 260 -53.73 7.51 18.21
CA PRO A 260 -54.59 6.80 19.14
C PRO A 260 -56.05 7.09 18.78
N THR A 261 -56.79 6.04 18.43
CA THR A 261 -58.25 6.12 18.24
C THR A 261 -58.86 6.56 19.56
N LYS A 262 -59.27 7.82 19.65
CA LYS A 262 -60.14 8.27 20.73
C LYS A 262 -61.43 7.46 20.64
N GLN A 263 -61.60 6.51 21.56
CA GLN A 263 -62.92 5.97 21.86
C GLN A 263 -63.74 7.15 22.40
N VAL A 264 -64.73 7.57 21.61
CA VAL A 264 -65.76 8.51 22.06
C VAL A 264 -66.72 7.67 22.88
N ASP A 265 -66.57 7.71 24.19
CA ASP A 265 -67.57 7.14 25.10
C ASP A 265 -68.85 7.99 24.97
N PHE A 266 -69.90 7.36 24.45
CA PHE A 266 -71.26 7.90 24.35
C PHE A 266 -72.04 7.69 25.65
#